data_AF-A0A4R2KHU6-F1
#
_entry.id   AF-A0A4R2KHU6-F1
#
_cell.length_a   1.000
_cell.length_b   1.000
_cell.length_c   1.000
_cell.angle_alpha   90.00
_cell.angle_beta   90.00
_cell.angle_gamma   90.00
#
_symmetry.space_group_name_H-M   'P 1'
#
loop_
_entity.id
_entity.type
_entity.pdbx_description
1 polymer ?
#
loop_
_entity_poly.entity_id
_entity_poly.type
_entity_poly.pdbx_seq_one_letter_code
_entity_poly.pdbx_strand_id
1 'polypeptide(L)'
;MQDKRHTDGDAPEPHKRDEESPEEPPRSLKPRQIISSVFAAGLGVQSSKNRERDFTEGNAGLFIIAGLVFTALFIGGVYLVVQVVLKTAV
;
A
#
# COMPACT_ATOMS: atom_id res chain seq x y z
N MET A 1 -20.74 66.27 -12.07
CA MET A 1 -20.45 66.27 -10.61
C MET A 1 -20.67 64.85 -10.10
N GLN A 2 -19.63 64.28 -9.47
CA GLN A 2 -19.44 62.87 -9.00
C GLN A 2 -19.10 61.92 -10.17
N ASP A 3 -17.87 61.54 -10.48
CA ASP A 3 -16.69 61.12 -9.69
C ASP A 3 -16.99 60.05 -8.65
N LYS A 4 -16.86 58.79 -9.06
CA LYS A 4 -16.25 57.72 -8.27
C LYS A 4 -15.55 56.73 -9.21
N ARG A 5 -14.26 56.99 -9.46
CA ARG A 5 -13.29 55.91 -9.63
C ARG A 5 -13.17 55.20 -8.28
N HIS A 6 -13.62 53.96 -8.18
CA HIS A 6 -13.18 53.04 -7.14
C HIS A 6 -12.46 51.88 -7.81
N THR A 7 -11.21 51.76 -7.41
CA THR A 7 -10.25 50.72 -7.74
C THR A 7 -10.68 49.41 -7.08
N ASP A 8 -10.87 48.37 -7.86
CA ASP A 8 -10.73 46.98 -7.42
C ASP A 8 -9.91 46.34 -8.56
N GLY A 9 -8.59 46.23 -8.48
CA GLY A 9 -7.89 45.56 -7.38
C GLY A 9 -7.55 44.17 -7.89
N ASP A 10 -6.40 44.06 -8.53
CA ASP A 10 -5.73 42.81 -8.88
C ASP A 10 -5.57 41.94 -7.62
N ALA A 11 -6.37 40.87 -7.47
CA ALA A 11 -6.21 39.80 -6.50
C ALA A 11 -7.06 38.57 -6.91
N PRO A 12 -6.60 37.34 -6.61
CA PRO A 12 -6.54 36.25 -7.57
C PRO A 12 -7.81 35.38 -7.61
N GLU A 13 -8.04 34.76 -8.77
CA GLU A 13 -8.89 33.58 -8.91
C GLU A 13 -8.57 32.57 -7.78
N PRO A 14 -9.50 32.21 -6.90
CA PRO A 14 -9.23 31.19 -5.89
C PRO A 14 -9.28 29.82 -6.58
N HIS A 15 -8.13 29.39 -7.09
CA HIS A 15 -7.83 27.97 -7.19
C HIS A 15 -7.87 27.35 -5.78
N LYS A 16 -8.40 26.12 -5.73
CA LYS A 16 -8.40 25.11 -4.65
C LYS A 16 -9.71 24.97 -3.87
N ARG A 17 -10.57 24.10 -4.40
CA ARG A 17 -11.26 23.11 -3.58
C ARG A 17 -10.98 21.76 -4.19
N ASP A 18 -9.77 21.27 -3.91
CA ASP A 18 -9.47 19.86 -3.98
C ASP A 18 -10.55 19.16 -3.16
N GLU A 19 -11.30 18.32 -3.85
CA GLU A 19 -12.49 17.68 -3.35
C GLU A 19 -12.23 17.04 -2.00
N GLU A 20 -13.08 17.42 -1.06
CA GLU A 20 -13.40 16.80 0.21
C GLU A 20 -13.24 15.27 0.12
N SER A 21 -12.08 14.76 0.57
CA SER A 21 -11.95 13.35 0.92
C SER A 21 -12.73 13.19 2.23
N PRO A 22 -13.86 12.46 2.25
CA PRO A 22 -14.62 12.32 3.48
C PRO A 22 -13.72 11.63 4.51
N GLU A 23 -13.52 12.26 5.66
CA GLU A 23 -13.05 11.60 6.87
C GLU A 23 -14.04 10.48 7.22
N GLU A 24 -13.84 9.29 6.63
CA GLU A 24 -14.53 8.10 7.09
C GLU A 24 -13.94 7.69 8.46
N PRO A 25 -14.78 7.49 9.50
CA PRO A 25 -14.32 7.03 10.80
C PRO A 25 -13.56 5.70 10.63
N PRO A 26 -12.66 5.30 11.56
CA PRO A 26 -11.86 4.10 11.40
C PRO A 26 -12.79 2.88 11.32
N ARG A 27 -13.15 2.47 10.09
CA ARG A 27 -13.86 1.23 9.83
C ARG A 27 -12.91 0.15 10.27
N SER A 28 -13.20 -0.43 11.44
CA SER A 28 -12.58 -1.67 11.92
C SER A 28 -12.49 -2.61 10.73
N LEU A 29 -11.27 -2.83 10.23
CA LEU A 29 -11.04 -3.62 9.04
C LEU A 29 -11.60 -5.01 9.32
N LYS A 30 -12.60 -5.40 8.54
CA LYS A 30 -13.23 -6.72 8.73
C LYS A 30 -12.12 -7.77 8.61
N PRO A 31 -12.09 -8.83 9.43
CA PRO A 31 -11.06 -9.87 9.35
C PRO A 31 -10.88 -10.44 7.94
N ARG A 32 -11.97 -10.48 7.16
CA ARG A 32 -11.98 -10.88 5.75
C ARG A 32 -11.15 -9.95 4.85
N GLN A 33 -11.16 -8.65 5.09
CA GLN A 33 -10.31 -7.68 4.37
C GLN A 33 -8.83 -7.84 4.72
N ILE A 34 -8.52 -8.17 5.98
CA ILE A 34 -7.14 -8.43 6.41
C ILE A 34 -6.62 -9.69 5.72
N ILE A 35 -7.41 -10.77 5.70
CA ILE A 35 -7.06 -12.03 5.02
C ILE A 35 -6.85 -11.80 3.52
N SER A 36 -7.75 -11.07 2.85
CA SER A 36 -7.59 -10.76 1.42
C SER A 36 -6.38 -9.86 1.16
N SER A 37 -6.08 -8.93 2.06
CA SER A 37 -4.92 -8.04 1.95
C SER A 37 -3.61 -8.80 2.11
N VAL A 38 -3.52 -9.72 3.07
CA VAL A 38 -2.35 -10.61 3.27
C VAL A 38 -2.17 -11.54 2.06
N PHE A 39 -3.25 -12.08 1.50
CA PHE A 39 -3.18 -12.88 0.28
C PHE A 39 -2.71 -12.08 -0.93
N ALA A 40 -3.26 -10.87 -1.14
CA ALA A 40 -2.82 -10.00 -2.24
C ALA A 40 -1.35 -9.59 -2.11
N ALA A 41 -0.88 -9.34 -0.88
CA ALA A 41 0.53 -9.07 -0.59
C ALA A 41 1.41 -10.31 -0.85
N GLY A 42 0.97 -11.50 -0.43
CA GLY A 42 1.67 -12.77 -0.68
C GLY A 42 1.71 -13.19 -2.16
N LEU A 43 0.72 -12.76 -2.95
CA LEU A 43 0.66 -12.96 -4.41
C LEU A 43 1.46 -11.90 -5.20
N GLY A 44 2.10 -10.94 -4.52
CA GLY A 44 2.93 -9.91 -5.16
C GLY A 44 2.15 -8.71 -5.72
N VAL A 45 0.84 -8.59 -5.42
CA VAL A 45 0.00 -7.46 -5.84
C VAL A 45 0.15 -6.31 -4.82
N GLN A 46 1.39 -5.88 -4.61
CA GLN A 46 1.71 -4.77 -3.71
C GLN A 46 1.23 -3.46 -4.37
N SER A 47 0.15 -2.88 -3.84
CA SER A 47 -0.38 -1.57 -4.26
C SER A 47 0.76 -0.54 -4.29
N SER A 48 0.77 0.33 -5.32
CA SER A 48 1.76 1.40 -5.50
C SER A 48 1.94 2.27 -4.25
N LYS A 49 0.87 2.45 -3.47
CA LYS A 49 0.87 3.17 -2.18
C LYS A 49 1.76 2.52 -1.12
N ASN A 50 1.85 1.20 -1.07
CA ASN A 50 2.73 0.49 -0.14
C ASN A 50 4.18 0.65 -0.58
N ARG A 51 4.40 0.51 -1.89
CA ARG A 51 5.71 0.62 -2.54
C ARG A 51 6.32 2.01 -2.38
N GLU A 52 5.54 3.08 -2.57
CA GLU A 52 6.01 4.47 -2.44
C GLU A 52 6.43 4.78 -1.00
N ARG A 53 5.67 4.34 0.00
CA ARG A 53 6.06 4.46 1.42
C ARG A 53 7.34 3.69 1.75
N ASP A 54 7.48 2.48 1.22
CA ASP A 54 8.63 1.60 1.48
C ASP A 54 9.93 2.12 0.81
N PHE A 55 9.79 2.91 -0.28
CA PHE A 55 10.91 3.54 -0.99
C PHE A 55 11.26 4.94 -0.46
N THR A 56 10.31 5.72 0.07
CA THR A 56 10.56 7.07 0.59
C THR A 56 11.19 7.06 1.99
N GLU A 57 10.90 6.06 2.84
CA GLU A 57 11.43 5.99 4.22
C GLU A 57 12.69 5.11 4.39
N GLY A 58 13.21 4.51 3.31
CA GLY A 58 14.59 3.96 3.31
C GLY A 58 14.77 2.47 3.65
N ASN A 59 13.76 1.60 3.49
CA ASN A 59 13.86 0.19 3.93
C ASN A 59 13.83 -0.86 2.81
N ALA A 60 14.22 -0.51 1.57
CA ALA A 60 14.32 -1.49 0.48
C ALA A 60 15.15 -2.74 0.87
N GLY A 61 16.22 -2.57 1.66
CA GLY A 61 17.01 -3.69 2.19
C GLY A 61 16.22 -4.65 3.09
N LEU A 62 15.33 -4.14 3.93
CA LEU A 62 14.50 -4.96 4.81
C LEU A 62 13.50 -5.80 4.03
N PHE A 63 12.93 -5.25 2.95
CA PHE A 63 12.05 -5.99 2.05
C PHE A 63 12.77 -7.11 1.30
N ILE A 64 14.01 -6.86 0.84
CA ILE A 64 14.83 -7.88 0.18
C ILE A 64 15.16 -9.01 1.15
N ILE A 65 15.56 -8.69 2.39
CA ILE A 65 15.85 -9.69 3.42
C ILE A 65 14.59 -10.49 3.76
N ALA A 66 13.45 -9.83 3.95
CA ALA A 66 12.18 -10.50 4.23
C ALA A 66 11.77 -11.43 3.07
N GLY A 67 11.93 -10.99 1.83
CA GLY A 67 11.69 -11.80 0.64
C GLY A 67 12.61 -13.02 0.53
N LEU A 68 13.89 -12.86 0.86
CA LEU A 68 14.87 -13.95 0.91
C LEU A 68 14.51 -14.99 1.98
N VAL A 69 14.17 -14.53 3.19
CA VAL A 69 13.75 -15.41 4.29
C VAL A 69 12.47 -16.16 3.91
N PHE A 70 11.47 -15.47 3.37
CA PHE A 70 10.25 -16.09 2.88
C PHE A 70 10.53 -17.14 1.79
N THR A 71 11.40 -16.84 0.83
CA THR A 71 11.78 -17.76 -0.25
C THR A 71 12.45 -19.01 0.31
N ALA A 72 13.38 -18.86 1.27
CA ALA A 72 14.02 -20.00 1.92
C ALA A 72 13.02 -20.89 2.65
N LEU A 73 12.09 -20.29 3.39
CA LEU A 73 11.00 -21.01 4.07
C LEU A 73 10.10 -21.74 3.08
N PHE A 74 9.74 -21.10 1.97
CA PHE A 74 8.91 -21.70 0.93
C PHE A 74 9.57 -22.93 0.31
N ILE A 75 10.85 -22.83 -0.07
CA ILE A 75 11.63 -23.95 -0.61
C ILE A 75 11.70 -25.08 0.42
N GLY A 76 11.99 -24.76 1.69
CA GLY A 76 12.00 -25.75 2.77
C GLY A 76 10.65 -26.45 2.95
N GLY A 77 9.55 -25.70 2.86
CA GLY A 77 8.19 -26.25 2.91
C GLY A 77 7.91 -27.22 1.78
N VAL A 78 8.21 -26.83 0.53
CA VAL A 78 8.06 -27.71 -0.65
C VAL A 78 8.93 -28.96 -0.50
N TYR A 79 10.18 -28.82 -0.05
CA TYR A 79 11.08 -29.93 0.19
C TYR A 79 10.52 -30.93 1.21
N LEU A 80 9.98 -30.45 2.33
CA LEU A 80 9.35 -31.31 3.35
C LEU A 80 8.16 -32.06 2.78
N VAL A 81 7.30 -31.38 2.00
CA VAL A 81 6.15 -32.02 1.34
C VAL A 81 6.63 -33.14 0.41
N VAL A 82 7.63 -32.87 -0.44
CA VAL A 82 8.21 -33.90 -1.32
C VAL A 82 8.75 -35.08 -0.52
N GLN A 83 9.45 -34.83 0.58
CA GLN A 83 9.98 -35.90 1.44
C GLN A 83 8.88 -36.73 2.08
N VAL A 84 7.79 -36.11 2.55
CA VAL A 84 6.63 -36.84 3.07
C VAL A 84 6.03 -37.71 1.97
N VAL A 85 5.79 -37.15 0.79
CA VAL A 85 5.22 -37.88 -0.35
C VAL A 85 6.08 -39.09 -0.73
N LEU A 86 7.39 -38.90 -0.86
CA LEU A 86 8.32 -40.00 -1.19
C LEU A 86 8.31 -41.10 -0.13
N LYS A 87 8.27 -40.74 1.16
CA LYS A 87 8.19 -41.73 2.26
C LYS A 87 6.84 -42.43 2.35
N THR A 88 5.76 -41.81 1.88
CA THR A 88 4.43 -42.43 1.86
C THR A 88 4.17 -43.27 0.61
N ALA A 89 4.91 -43.01 -0.47
CA ALA A 89 4.74 -43.67 -1.77
C ALA A 89 5.69 -44.87 -1.98
N VAL A 90 6.67 -45.05 -1.09
CA VAL A 90 7.62 -46.18 -1.03
C VAL A 90 7.27 -47.05 0.16
#